data_AF-A0AB40CV08-F1
#
_entry.id   AF-A0AB40CV08-F1
#
_cell.length_a   1.000
_cell.length_b   1.000
_cell.length_c   1.000
_cell.angle_alpha   90.00
_cell.angle_beta   90.00
_cell.angle_gamma   90.00
#
_symmetry.space_group_name_H-M   'P 1'
#
loop_
_entity.id
_entity.type
_entity.pdbx_description
1 polymer ?
#
loop_
_entity_poly.entity_id
_entity_poly.type
_entity_poly.pdbx_seq_one_letter_code
_entity_poly.pdbx_strand_id
1 'polypeptide(L)'
;MGRRFTWSNGQVNRTWVKLDRFIVNRYWVEHFTCLFQNCLPRLGSDHVPIRLEVGMYCFNPRLFRFQLAWTSVEGFASLISSWWVSCAPQGCGAFVQAKKLQWLRDKLRLWSKECFGSIKLRKLALLHELELLDIAKESRLLNPEESQIELGLRENLGEIRKQEELYWKQRSRSRWLQEGDENTKYFHAITNGRKNSNYIPSIKIGEDFITDIRGIGKVFENHFRALFGQKSPFRFKVDLQKLLRGKNRVDLSPFERSFTIEEVKKAVFELGSDKAPDPDGFPMLFFKTHWEIVKVEVWKM
;
A
#
# COMPACT_ATOMS: atom_id res chain seq x y z
N MET A 1 -10.22 -5.62 24.45
CA MET A 1 -9.96 -4.25 23.99
C MET A 1 -11.24 -3.59 23.54
N GLY A 2 -11.42 -2.30 23.87
CA GLY A 2 -12.62 -1.51 23.59
C GLY A 2 -13.92 -2.14 24.10
N ARG A 3 -14.46 -1.67 25.24
CA ARG A 3 -15.82 -2.07 25.64
C ARG A 3 -16.86 -1.37 24.76
N ARG A 4 -17.95 -2.09 24.45
CA ARG A 4 -19.12 -1.51 23.75
C ARG A 4 -19.72 -0.34 24.54
N PHE A 5 -19.65 -0.43 25.87
CA PHE A 5 -20.19 0.55 26.79
C PHE A 5 -19.15 0.89 27.86
N THR A 6 -19.09 2.15 28.23
CA THR A 6 -18.20 2.64 29.27
C THR A 6 -18.98 3.03 30.52
N TRP A 7 -20.27 3.31 30.40
CA TRP A 7 -21.16 3.66 31.50
C TRP A 7 -22.34 2.70 31.65
N SER A 8 -22.83 2.53 32.88
CA SER A 8 -24.09 1.85 33.17
C SER A 8 -24.78 2.44 34.40
N ASN A 9 -26.10 2.50 34.38
CA ASN A 9 -26.92 3.01 35.49
C ASN A 9 -26.93 2.12 36.75
N GLY A 10 -26.28 0.94 36.73
CA GLY A 10 -26.14 0.07 37.89
C GLY A 10 -27.42 -0.66 38.36
N GLN A 11 -28.54 -0.50 37.66
CA GLN A 11 -29.83 -1.09 38.04
C GLN A 11 -29.94 -2.57 37.63
N VAL A 12 -31.03 -3.25 38.01
CA VAL A 12 -31.30 -4.64 37.60
C VAL A 12 -31.55 -4.72 36.09
N ASN A 13 -32.40 -3.83 35.57
CA ASN A 13 -32.58 -3.65 34.13
C ASN A 13 -31.62 -2.57 33.62
N ARG A 14 -30.39 -2.99 33.28
CA ARG A 14 -29.28 -2.06 33.03
C ARG A 14 -29.45 -1.30 31.71
N THR A 15 -29.34 0.02 31.80
CA THR A 15 -29.01 0.85 30.66
C THR A 15 -27.50 0.93 30.51
N TRP A 16 -27.03 0.82 29.28
CA TRP A 16 -25.61 0.88 28.94
C TRP A 16 -25.36 1.96 27.90
N VAL A 17 -24.37 2.82 28.15
CA VAL A 17 -24.06 3.95 27.26
C VAL A 17 -22.54 4.04 27.07
N LYS A 18 -22.12 4.51 25.89
CA LYS A 18 -20.71 4.81 25.61
C LYS A 18 -20.47 6.31 25.68
N LEU A 19 -20.08 6.77 26.87
CA LEU A 19 -19.85 8.17 27.18
C LEU A 19 -18.37 8.57 27.08
N ASP A 20 -17.46 7.68 27.49
CA ASP A 20 -16.05 8.00 27.68
C ASP A 20 -15.25 7.77 26.39
N ARG A 21 -14.52 8.80 25.94
CA ARG A 21 -13.75 8.81 24.69
C ARG A 21 -12.50 9.67 24.82
N PHE A 22 -11.42 9.28 24.15
CA PHE A 22 -10.30 10.18 23.89
C PHE A 22 -10.54 10.93 22.59
N ILE A 23 -10.40 12.26 22.63
CA ILE A 23 -10.34 13.11 21.45
C ILE A 23 -8.87 13.47 21.26
N VAL A 24 -8.29 13.08 20.13
CA VAL A 24 -6.89 13.35 19.79
C VAL A 24 -6.83 14.37 18.67
N ASN A 25 -5.88 15.28 18.75
CA ASN A 25 -5.64 16.24 17.67
C ASN A 25 -4.80 15.60 16.56
N ARG A 26 -4.69 16.32 15.45
CA ARG A 26 -3.93 15.90 14.27
C ARG A 26 -2.45 15.62 14.58
N TYR A 27 -1.82 16.46 15.40
CA TYR A 27 -0.40 16.33 15.76
C TYR A 27 -0.12 14.98 16.43
N TRP A 28 -1.00 14.51 17.31
CA TRP A 28 -0.90 13.19 17.93
C TRP A 28 -0.98 12.04 16.93
N VAL A 29 -1.89 12.11 15.95
CA VAL A 29 -2.05 11.07 14.90
C VAL A 29 -0.86 11.06 13.93
N GLU A 30 -0.18 12.19 13.76
CA GLU A 30 1.04 12.30 12.96
C GLU A 30 2.27 11.74 13.69
N HIS A 31 2.36 12.00 15.01
CA HIS A 31 3.49 11.60 15.84
C HIS A 31 3.43 10.12 16.25
N PHE A 32 2.27 9.66 16.71
CA PHE A 32 2.06 8.28 17.16
C PHE A 32 1.46 7.46 16.03
N THR A 33 2.19 6.42 15.63
CA THR A 33 1.70 5.51 14.59
C THR A 33 0.79 4.43 15.13
N CYS A 34 0.80 4.17 16.44
CA CYS A 34 -0.10 3.23 17.10
C CYS A 34 -0.87 3.96 18.21
N LEU A 35 -2.19 4.02 18.08
CA LEU A 35 -3.11 4.64 19.02
C LEU A 35 -4.30 3.70 19.22
N PHE A 36 -4.51 3.18 20.42
CA PHE A 36 -5.71 2.39 20.73
C PHE A 36 -6.21 2.61 22.15
N GLN A 37 -7.53 2.54 22.30
CA GLN A 37 -8.21 2.68 23.58
C GLN A 37 -8.42 1.30 24.21
N ASN A 38 -7.94 1.15 25.43
CA ASN A 38 -8.21 0.00 26.26
C ASN A 38 -9.19 0.36 27.38
N CYS A 39 -9.97 -0.62 27.85
CA CYS A 39 -10.89 -0.45 28.97
C CYS A 39 -10.41 -1.33 30.11
N LEU A 40 -10.24 -0.75 31.30
CA LEU A 40 -9.82 -1.47 32.49
C LEU A 40 -11.04 -2.14 33.17
N PRO A 41 -10.82 -3.05 34.12
CA PRO A 41 -11.92 -3.60 34.92
C PRO A 41 -12.70 -2.52 35.65
N ARG A 42 -14.02 -2.71 35.74
CA ARG A 42 -14.91 -1.84 36.54
C ARG A 42 -14.81 -2.31 37.99
N LEU A 43 -14.21 -1.50 38.86
CA LEU A 43 -13.97 -1.89 40.26
C LEU A 43 -15.05 -1.38 41.21
N GLY A 44 -15.60 -0.19 40.98
CA GLY A 44 -16.64 0.37 41.85
C GLY A 44 -17.40 1.60 41.32
N SER A 45 -17.19 1.98 40.06
CA SER A 45 -17.87 3.13 39.44
C SER A 45 -18.95 2.68 38.45
N ASP A 46 -19.93 3.55 38.25
CA ASP A 46 -20.88 3.53 37.13
C ASP A 46 -20.19 3.78 35.76
N HIS A 47 -18.93 4.21 35.76
CA HIS A 47 -18.01 4.24 34.62
C HIS A 47 -16.97 3.10 34.62
N VAL A 48 -16.44 2.80 33.43
CA VAL A 48 -15.28 1.95 33.20
C VAL A 48 -14.09 2.86 32.91
N PRO A 49 -12.98 2.75 33.65
CA PRO A 49 -11.78 3.51 33.32
C PRO A 49 -11.29 3.16 31.91
N ILE A 50 -11.04 4.18 31.10
CA ILE A 50 -10.46 4.04 29.77
C ILE A 50 -9.00 4.49 29.80
N ARG A 51 -8.13 3.77 29.10
CA ARG A 51 -6.70 4.06 28.96
C ARG A 51 -6.36 4.21 27.49
N LEU A 52 -5.67 5.28 27.13
CA LEU A 52 -5.09 5.43 25.81
C LEU A 52 -3.68 4.83 25.82
N GLU A 53 -3.46 3.83 24.99
CA GLU A 53 -2.13 3.27 24.76
C GLU A 53 -1.56 3.89 23.47
N VAL A 54 -0.38 4.47 23.59
CA VAL A 54 0.32 5.15 22.49
C VAL A 54 1.67 4.48 22.24
N GLY A 55 2.05 4.38 20.97
CA GLY A 55 3.34 3.83 20.60
C GLY A 55 3.72 4.08 19.14
N MET A 56 4.89 3.57 18.78
CA MET A 56 5.35 3.52 17.41
C MET A 56 5.36 2.06 16.95
N TYR A 57 4.86 1.76 15.76
CA TYR A 57 4.98 0.40 15.23
C TYR A 57 6.45 0.00 15.07
N CYS A 58 6.87 -1.05 15.77
CA CYS A 58 8.08 -1.79 15.46
C CYS A 58 7.75 -2.74 14.29
N PHE A 59 7.96 -2.28 13.06
CA PHE A 59 7.52 -3.03 11.87
C PHE A 59 8.33 -4.33 11.65
N ASN A 60 7.61 -5.38 11.24
CA ASN A 60 8.10 -6.48 10.39
C ASN A 60 8.81 -5.91 9.14
N PRO A 61 9.68 -6.67 8.43
CA PRO A 61 10.40 -6.15 7.27
C PRO A 61 9.44 -5.50 6.28
N ARG A 62 9.74 -4.25 5.89
CA ARG A 62 8.89 -3.47 4.99
C ARG A 62 8.71 -4.24 3.68
N LEU A 63 7.49 -4.68 3.42
CA LEU A 63 7.14 -5.29 2.13
C LEU A 63 7.44 -4.27 1.02
N PHE A 64 8.03 -4.77 -0.06
CA PHE A 64 8.22 -3.95 -1.24
C PHE A 64 6.87 -3.53 -1.79
N ARG A 65 6.76 -2.26 -2.19
CA ARG A 65 5.64 -1.75 -2.96
C ARG A 65 6.19 -0.78 -3.98
N PHE A 66 5.85 -0.98 -5.24
CA PHE A 66 6.17 -0.06 -6.30
C PHE A 66 5.59 1.32 -5.99
N GLN A 67 6.39 2.39 -6.12
CA GLN A 67 5.94 3.75 -5.87
C GLN A 67 5.69 4.47 -7.20
N LEU A 68 4.52 5.10 -7.34
CA LEU A 68 4.18 5.82 -8.58
C LEU A 68 5.08 7.02 -8.85
N ALA A 69 5.60 7.65 -7.80
CA ALA A 69 6.58 8.73 -7.93
C ALA A 69 7.83 8.32 -8.72
N TRP A 70 8.16 7.02 -8.80
CA TRP A 70 9.31 6.57 -9.58
C TRP A 70 9.13 6.78 -11.08
N THR A 71 7.91 6.78 -11.58
CA THR A 71 7.65 6.98 -13.01
C THR A 71 7.81 8.43 -13.46
N SER A 72 7.95 9.40 -12.54
CA SER A 72 8.27 10.78 -12.90
C SER A 72 9.75 11.03 -13.10
N VAL A 73 10.63 10.10 -12.70
CA VAL A 73 12.07 10.23 -12.89
C VAL A 73 12.42 10.01 -14.35
N GLU A 74 13.17 10.95 -14.93
CA GLU A 74 13.65 10.85 -16.30
C GLU A 74 14.49 9.57 -16.50
N GLY A 75 14.28 8.89 -17.62
CA GLY A 75 14.97 7.63 -17.92
C GLY A 75 14.48 6.40 -17.15
N PHE A 76 13.50 6.53 -16.25
CA PHE A 76 13.00 5.40 -15.46
C PHE A 76 12.48 4.24 -16.32
N ALA A 77 11.70 4.52 -17.36
CA ALA A 77 11.18 3.49 -18.28
C ALA A 77 12.32 2.74 -19.00
N SER A 78 13.38 3.46 -19.39
CA SER A 78 14.58 2.88 -20.00
C SER A 78 15.34 1.97 -19.04
N LEU A 79 15.44 2.35 -17.75
CA LEU A 79 16.02 1.51 -16.70
C LEU A 79 15.23 0.21 -16.50
N ILE A 80 13.89 0.30 -16.42
CA ILE A 80 13.03 -0.89 -16.30
C ILE A 80 13.24 -1.82 -17.49
N SER A 81 13.27 -1.27 -18.72
CA SER A 81 13.50 -2.05 -19.94
C SER A 81 14.84 -2.79 -19.90
N SER A 82 15.92 -2.08 -19.55
CA SER A 82 17.27 -2.66 -19.42
C SER A 82 17.33 -3.78 -18.38
N TRP A 83 16.76 -3.56 -17.19
CA TRP A 83 16.71 -4.58 -16.14
C TRP A 83 15.82 -5.77 -16.49
N TRP A 84 14.74 -5.54 -17.24
CA TRP A 84 13.84 -6.60 -17.68
C TRP A 84 14.48 -7.53 -18.71
N VAL A 85 15.23 -6.96 -19.66
CA VAL A 85 15.94 -7.72 -20.71
C VAL A 85 17.16 -8.47 -20.14
N SER A 86 17.89 -7.88 -19.20
CA SER A 86 19.05 -8.52 -18.56
C SER A 86 18.70 -9.74 -17.70
N CYS A 87 17.42 -9.94 -17.36
CA CYS A 87 16.96 -11.12 -16.62
C CYS A 87 16.35 -12.13 -17.61
N ALA A 88 17.04 -13.25 -17.84
CA ALA A 88 16.59 -14.30 -18.76
C ALA A 88 16.47 -15.68 -18.07
N PRO A 89 15.54 -15.86 -17.11
CA PRO A 89 15.30 -17.15 -16.49
C PRO A 89 14.64 -18.11 -17.50
N GLN A 90 14.89 -19.41 -17.34
CA GLN A 90 14.29 -20.47 -18.16
C GLN A 90 13.22 -21.22 -17.37
N GLY A 91 12.10 -21.58 -18.01
CA GLY A 91 10.99 -22.31 -17.40
C GLY A 91 9.66 -22.03 -18.09
N CYS A 92 8.55 -22.41 -17.45
CA CYS A 92 7.20 -22.03 -17.90
C CYS A 92 6.98 -20.51 -17.79
N GLY A 93 6.04 -19.95 -18.55
CA GLY A 93 5.80 -18.50 -18.61
C GLY A 93 5.55 -17.87 -17.24
N ALA A 94 4.70 -18.47 -16.42
CA ALA A 94 4.44 -18.02 -15.05
C ALA A 94 5.71 -18.00 -14.17
N PHE A 95 6.60 -19.00 -14.30
CA PHE A 95 7.87 -19.03 -13.57
C PHE A 95 8.81 -17.91 -14.04
N VAL A 96 8.94 -17.73 -15.36
CA VAL A 96 9.77 -16.68 -15.96
C VAL A 96 9.31 -15.31 -15.48
N GLN A 97 8.00 -15.04 -15.57
CA GLN A 97 7.42 -13.78 -15.13
C GLN A 97 7.66 -13.51 -13.64
N ALA A 98 7.40 -14.51 -12.77
CA ALA A 98 7.64 -14.38 -11.34
C ALA A 98 9.11 -14.08 -11.01
N LYS A 99 10.05 -14.73 -11.71
CA LYS A 99 11.49 -14.48 -11.54
C LYS A 99 11.92 -13.11 -12.03
N LYS A 100 11.41 -12.65 -13.17
CA LYS A 100 11.69 -11.29 -13.67
C LYS A 100 11.15 -10.21 -12.72
N LEU A 101 9.93 -10.38 -12.20
CA LEU A 101 9.37 -9.45 -11.21
C LEU A 101 10.16 -9.45 -9.90
N GLN A 102 10.61 -10.62 -9.44
CA GLN A 102 11.51 -10.73 -8.28
C GLN A 102 12.83 -9.98 -8.51
N TRP A 103 13.47 -10.19 -9.66
CA TRP A 103 14.70 -9.49 -10.02
C TRP A 103 14.50 -7.97 -10.09
N LEU A 104 13.44 -7.53 -10.75
CA LEU A 104 13.11 -6.13 -10.90
C LEU A 104 12.86 -5.46 -9.55
N ARG A 105 12.14 -6.14 -8.65
CA ARG A 105 11.92 -5.69 -7.28
C ARG A 105 13.24 -5.42 -6.55
N ASP A 106 14.19 -6.34 -6.65
CA ASP A 106 15.45 -6.22 -5.93
C ASP A 106 16.33 -5.08 -6.51
N LYS A 107 16.31 -4.87 -7.83
CA LYS A 107 16.91 -3.69 -8.48
C LYS A 107 16.25 -2.39 -8.04
N LEU A 108 14.92 -2.33 -8.05
CA LEU A 108 14.15 -1.16 -7.62
C LEU A 108 14.37 -0.81 -6.15
N ARG A 109 14.57 -1.79 -5.27
CA ARG A 109 14.91 -1.55 -3.87
C ARG A 109 16.25 -0.82 -3.72
N LEU A 110 17.26 -1.27 -4.46
CA LEU A 110 18.59 -0.65 -4.43
C LEU A 110 18.54 0.76 -5.02
N TRP A 111 18.01 0.86 -6.24
CA TRP A 111 17.87 2.14 -6.94
C TRP A 111 17.03 3.15 -6.16
N SER A 112 15.92 2.73 -5.55
CA SER A 112 15.09 3.62 -4.72
C SER A 112 15.86 4.13 -3.51
N LYS A 113 16.75 3.33 -2.91
CA LYS A 113 17.58 3.78 -1.80
C LYS A 113 18.58 4.85 -2.25
N GLU A 114 19.18 4.70 -3.43
CA GLU A 114 20.15 5.66 -3.99
C GLU A 114 19.43 6.94 -4.45
N CYS A 115 18.39 6.81 -5.27
CA CYS A 115 17.67 7.93 -5.87
C CYS A 115 16.69 8.62 -4.93
N PHE A 116 16.14 7.95 -3.91
CA PHE A 116 15.13 8.53 -3.00
C PHE A 116 15.48 8.47 -1.52
N GLY A 117 16.53 7.73 -1.11
CA GLY A 117 16.89 7.57 0.30
C GLY A 117 17.21 8.88 1.02
N SER A 118 17.62 9.90 0.27
CA SER A 118 17.92 11.25 0.79
C SER A 118 16.91 12.31 0.36
N ILE A 119 15.71 11.97 -0.15
CA ILE A 119 14.79 12.98 -0.72
C ILE A 119 14.44 14.09 0.27
N LYS A 120 14.30 13.75 1.56
CA LYS A 120 14.10 14.73 2.65
C LYS A 120 15.30 15.65 2.82
N LEU A 121 16.51 15.10 2.79
CA LEU A 121 17.75 15.89 2.92
C LEU A 121 17.93 16.79 1.70
N ARG A 122 17.69 16.29 0.49
CA ARG A 122 17.70 17.08 -0.76
C ARG A 122 16.69 18.23 -0.70
N LYS A 123 15.46 17.96 -0.25
CA LYS A 123 14.44 19.00 -0.06
C LYS A 123 14.92 20.08 0.92
N LEU A 124 15.52 19.70 2.05
CA LEU A 124 16.05 20.64 3.03
C LEU A 124 17.21 21.47 2.46
N ALA A 125 18.12 20.84 1.71
CA ALA A 125 19.22 21.53 1.04
C ALA A 125 18.71 22.56 0.03
N LEU A 126 17.78 22.19 -0.84
CA LEU A 126 17.16 23.11 -1.82
C LEU A 126 16.45 24.29 -1.14
N LEU A 127 15.72 24.04 -0.05
CA LEU A 127 15.05 25.09 0.72
C LEU A 127 16.05 26.06 1.35
N HIS A 128 17.15 25.54 1.90
CA HIS A 128 18.20 26.35 2.49
C HIS A 128 18.94 27.20 1.43
N GLU A 129 19.24 26.65 0.26
CA GLU A 129 19.87 27.41 -0.83
C GLU A 129 18.94 28.53 -1.34
N LEU A 130 17.64 28.27 -1.46
CA LEU A 130 16.65 29.30 -1.79
C LEU A 130 16.57 30.39 -0.71
N GLU A 131 16.63 30.03 0.56
CA GLU A 131 16.64 30.99 1.68
C GLU A 131 17.88 31.90 1.63
N LEU A 132 19.06 31.36 1.31
CA LEU A 132 20.27 32.16 1.13
C LEU A 132 20.14 33.17 -0.03
N LEU A 133 19.54 32.77 -1.14
CA LEU A 133 19.29 33.66 -2.28
C LEU A 133 18.24 34.73 -1.94
N ASP A 134 17.20 34.38 -1.19
CA ASP A 134 16.19 35.34 -0.74
C ASP A 134 16.77 36.37 0.22
N ILE A 135 17.63 35.96 1.18
CA ILE A 135 18.36 36.89 2.05
C ILE A 135 19.27 37.82 1.23
N ALA A 136 19.95 37.28 0.20
CA ALA A 136 20.81 38.10 -0.66
C ALA A 136 20.02 39.19 -1.40
N LYS A 137 18.78 38.90 -1.83
CA LYS A 137 17.88 39.87 -2.49
C LYS A 137 17.48 41.04 -1.60
N GLU A 138 17.47 40.87 -0.28
CA GLU A 138 17.17 41.97 0.64
C GLU A 138 18.25 43.05 0.61
N SER A 139 19.49 42.66 0.29
CA SER A 139 20.65 43.57 0.31
C SER A 139 21.11 44.02 -1.08
N ARG A 140 20.87 43.22 -2.13
CA ARG A 140 21.32 43.51 -3.50
C ARG A 140 20.46 42.83 -4.56
N LEU A 141 20.59 43.26 -5.80
CA LEU A 141 20.04 42.52 -6.95
C LEU A 141 20.87 41.23 -7.18
N LEU A 142 20.18 40.16 -7.59
CA LEU A 142 20.83 38.96 -8.09
C LEU A 142 21.43 39.21 -9.48
N ASN A 143 22.58 38.61 -9.74
CA ASN A 143 23.14 38.61 -11.08
C ASN A 143 22.40 37.58 -11.98
N PRO A 144 22.61 37.59 -13.30
CA PRO A 144 21.93 36.68 -14.22
C PRO A 144 22.18 35.18 -13.91
N GLU A 145 23.36 34.82 -13.43
CA GLU A 145 23.70 33.44 -13.08
C GLU A 145 22.95 32.98 -11.84
N GLU A 146 22.93 33.79 -10.79
CA GLU A 146 22.18 33.54 -9.55
C GLU A 146 20.67 33.44 -9.82
N SER A 147 20.15 34.28 -10.71
CA SER A 147 18.74 34.21 -11.13
C SER A 147 18.42 32.89 -11.83
N GLN A 148 19.35 32.37 -12.64
CA GLN A 148 19.21 31.05 -13.26
C GLN A 148 19.33 29.91 -12.24
N ILE A 149 20.25 30.00 -11.29
CA ILE A 149 20.37 29.04 -10.20
C ILE A 149 19.06 28.99 -9.42
N GLU A 150 18.49 30.15 -9.07
CA GLU A 150 17.21 30.22 -8.37
C GLU A 150 16.10 29.51 -9.14
N LEU A 151 16.01 29.74 -10.45
CA LEU A 151 15.01 29.10 -11.31
C LEU A 151 15.16 27.57 -11.25
N GLY A 152 16.38 27.06 -11.43
CA GLY A 152 16.66 25.62 -11.35
C GLY A 152 16.37 25.01 -9.97
N LEU A 153 16.65 25.73 -8.89
CA LEU A 153 16.31 25.29 -7.52
C LEU A 153 14.80 25.19 -7.30
N ARG A 154 14.04 26.17 -7.79
CA ARG A 154 12.57 26.16 -7.73
C ARG A 154 11.97 25.01 -8.54
N GLU A 155 12.49 24.75 -9.73
CA GLU A 155 12.07 23.62 -10.57
C GLU A 155 12.35 22.28 -9.87
N ASN A 156 13.56 22.08 -9.34
CA ASN A 156 13.93 20.88 -8.59
C ASN A 156 13.05 20.67 -7.35
N LEU A 157 12.75 21.74 -6.62
CA LEU A 157 11.86 21.69 -5.47
C LEU A 157 10.42 21.32 -5.88
N GLY A 158 9.95 21.84 -7.01
CA GLY A 158 8.66 21.49 -7.61
C GLY A 158 8.55 20.00 -7.92
N GLU A 159 9.58 19.42 -8.54
CA GLU A 159 9.60 17.98 -8.86
C GLU A 159 9.60 17.12 -7.57
N ILE A 160 10.36 17.50 -6.54
CA ILE A 160 10.32 16.80 -5.24
C ILE A 160 8.91 16.86 -4.63
N ARG A 161 8.25 18.02 -4.65
CA ARG A 161 6.88 18.17 -4.12
C ARG A 161 5.88 17.29 -4.85
N LYS A 162 5.96 17.24 -6.17
CA LYS A 162 5.13 16.37 -7.02
C LYS A 162 5.35 14.89 -6.71
N GLN A 163 6.60 14.47 -6.51
CA GLN A 163 6.93 13.11 -6.09
C GLN A 163 6.37 12.77 -4.71
N GLU A 164 6.46 13.68 -3.73
CA GLU A 164 5.85 13.51 -2.41
C GLU A 164 4.32 13.39 -2.50
N GLU A 165 3.68 14.24 -3.31
CA GLU A 165 2.24 14.19 -3.53
C GLU A 165 1.81 12.82 -4.09
N LEU A 166 2.46 12.34 -5.16
CA LEU A 166 2.19 11.03 -5.75
C LEU A 166 2.39 9.90 -4.73
N TYR A 167 3.45 9.98 -3.93
CA TYR A 167 3.74 9.01 -2.86
C TYR A 167 2.60 8.95 -1.83
N TRP A 168 2.15 10.10 -1.32
CA TRP A 168 1.10 10.14 -0.30
C TRP A 168 -0.28 9.82 -0.86
N LYS A 169 -0.59 10.27 -2.08
CA LYS A 169 -1.81 9.93 -2.81
C LYS A 169 -1.97 8.42 -2.95
N GLN A 170 -0.93 7.73 -3.41
CA GLN A 170 -0.92 6.26 -3.55
C GLN A 170 -1.19 5.54 -2.22
N ARG A 171 -0.63 6.04 -1.11
CA ARG A 171 -0.75 5.41 0.22
C ARG A 171 -2.08 5.66 0.90
N SER A 172 -2.68 6.83 0.70
CA SER A 172 -3.98 7.17 1.28
C SER A 172 -5.11 6.29 0.74
N ARG A 173 -4.98 5.81 -0.51
CA ARG A 173 -6.05 5.15 -1.29
C ARG A 173 -7.34 5.98 -1.30
N SER A 174 -7.24 7.30 -1.17
CA SER A 174 -8.36 8.21 -1.27
C SER A 174 -8.69 8.45 -2.73
N ARG A 175 -9.96 8.25 -3.11
CA ARG A 175 -10.49 8.55 -4.45
C ARG A 175 -11.08 9.96 -4.56
N TRP A 176 -11.20 10.66 -3.44
CA TRP A 176 -12.13 11.78 -3.27
C TRP A 176 -11.57 13.14 -3.70
N LEU A 177 -10.25 13.32 -3.75
CA LEU A 177 -9.66 14.55 -4.28
C LEU A 177 -9.41 14.37 -5.77
N GLN A 178 -10.37 14.81 -6.58
CA GLN A 178 -10.12 15.10 -7.99
C GLN A 178 -9.62 16.53 -8.19
N GLU A 179 -9.90 17.46 -7.28
CA GLU A 179 -9.46 18.86 -7.37
C GLU A 179 -9.25 19.46 -5.97
N GLY A 180 -8.15 20.18 -5.74
CA GLY A 180 -7.95 21.02 -4.55
C GLY A 180 -6.66 20.77 -3.76
N ASP A 181 -5.62 21.52 -4.11
CA ASP A 181 -4.32 21.73 -3.45
C ASP A 181 -3.35 20.53 -3.29
N GLU A 182 -2.05 20.85 -3.36
CA GLU A 182 -0.85 20.00 -3.12
C GLU A 182 -0.76 19.49 -1.65
N ASN A 183 -1.90 19.10 -1.07
CA ASN A 183 -2.07 18.88 0.35
C ASN A 183 -1.67 17.46 0.75
N THR A 184 -0.36 17.19 0.69
CA THR A 184 0.27 15.97 1.26
C THR A 184 -0.23 15.71 2.68
N LYS A 185 -0.39 16.77 3.47
CA LYS A 185 -0.94 16.79 4.83
C LYS A 185 -2.28 16.06 4.95
N TYR A 186 -3.22 16.21 4.03
CA TYR A 186 -4.48 15.45 4.03
C TYR A 186 -4.24 13.95 3.86
N PHE A 187 -3.46 13.58 2.85
CA PHE A 187 -3.14 12.18 2.55
C PHE A 187 -2.37 11.49 3.68
N HIS A 188 -1.49 12.21 4.37
CA HIS A 188 -0.81 11.77 5.58
C HIS A 188 -1.80 11.36 6.67
N ALA A 189 -2.75 12.23 7.00
CA ALA A 189 -3.74 11.98 8.05
C ALA A 189 -4.63 10.76 7.72
N ILE A 190 -5.13 10.67 6.47
CA ILE A 190 -5.90 9.50 6.01
C ILE A 190 -5.06 8.22 6.09
N THR A 191 -3.79 8.27 5.68
CA THR A 191 -2.89 7.10 5.73
C THR A 191 -2.69 6.62 7.17
N ASN A 192 -2.48 7.53 8.12
CA ASN A 192 -2.30 7.17 9.53
C ASN A 192 -3.60 6.67 10.16
N GLY A 193 -4.75 7.30 9.86
CA GLY A 193 -6.05 6.80 10.28
C GLY A 193 -6.30 5.36 9.80
N ARG A 194 -6.02 5.07 8.53
CA ARG A 194 -6.12 3.70 7.98
C ARG A 194 -5.16 2.72 8.64
N LYS A 195 -3.93 3.13 8.94
CA LYS A 195 -2.98 2.26 9.67
C LYS A 195 -3.52 1.91 11.05
N ASN A 196 -4.06 2.88 11.78
CA ASN A 196 -4.64 2.66 13.11
C ASN A 196 -5.87 1.75 13.04
N SER A 197 -6.77 1.95 12.08
CA SER A 197 -7.94 1.09 11.91
C SER A 197 -7.60 -0.33 11.49
N ASN A 198 -6.51 -0.53 10.75
CA ASN A 198 -6.05 -1.86 10.31
C ASN A 198 -5.14 -2.55 11.34
N TYR A 199 -4.79 -1.87 12.43
CA TYR A 199 -3.94 -2.46 13.45
C TYR A 199 -4.73 -3.50 14.24
N ILE A 200 -4.14 -4.67 14.40
CA ILE A 200 -4.70 -5.78 15.18
C ILE A 200 -3.87 -5.87 16.47
N PRO A 201 -4.35 -5.28 17.57
CA PRO A 201 -3.57 -5.20 18.81
C PRO A 201 -3.60 -6.51 19.62
N SER A 202 -4.61 -7.36 19.42
CA SER A 202 -4.68 -8.70 20.02
C SER A 202 -5.68 -9.59 19.30
N ILE A 203 -5.52 -10.90 19.43
CA ILE A 203 -6.52 -11.90 19.03
C ILE A 203 -6.92 -12.75 20.24
N LYS A 204 -8.22 -13.02 20.38
CA LYS A 204 -8.77 -13.96 21.38
C LYS A 204 -8.82 -15.37 20.78
N ILE A 205 -8.29 -16.36 21.49
CA ILE A 205 -8.37 -17.78 21.14
C ILE A 205 -8.81 -18.54 22.39
N GLY A 206 -9.99 -19.17 22.35
CA GLY A 206 -10.57 -19.74 23.57
C GLY A 206 -10.78 -18.62 24.60
N GLU A 207 -10.19 -18.74 25.78
CA GLU A 207 -10.17 -17.67 26.81
C GLU A 207 -8.90 -16.82 26.81
N ASP A 208 -7.87 -17.21 26.07
CA ASP A 208 -6.58 -16.53 26.05
C ASP A 208 -6.54 -15.38 25.04
N PHE A 209 -5.77 -14.34 25.36
CA PHE A 209 -5.49 -13.21 24.47
C PHE A 209 -4.02 -13.21 24.08
N ILE A 210 -3.76 -13.24 22.77
CA ILE A 210 -2.43 -13.11 22.21
C ILE A 210 -2.24 -11.67 21.75
N THR A 211 -1.25 -10.99 22.31
CA THR A 211 -0.90 -9.59 22.02
C THR A 211 0.41 -9.44 21.25
N ASP A 212 1.28 -10.46 21.27
CA ASP A 212 2.53 -10.45 20.52
C ASP A 212 2.31 -10.58 19.01
N ILE A 213 3.01 -9.75 18.23
CA ILE A 213 2.85 -9.68 16.76
C ILE A 213 3.20 -11.01 16.08
N ARG A 214 4.25 -11.72 16.54
CA ARG A 214 4.63 -13.02 15.97
C ARG A 214 3.59 -14.07 16.32
N GLY A 215 3.09 -14.04 17.56
CA GLY A 215 1.97 -14.86 18.02
C GLY A 215 0.73 -14.66 17.16
N ILE A 216 0.27 -13.41 17.01
CA ILE A 216 -0.85 -13.02 16.14
C ILE A 216 -0.66 -13.53 14.71
N GLY A 217 0.55 -13.35 14.14
CA GLY A 217 0.89 -13.87 12.81
C GLY A 217 0.74 -15.38 12.71
N LYS A 218 1.23 -16.13 13.72
CA LYS A 218 1.14 -17.59 13.76
C LYS A 218 -0.29 -18.10 13.84
N VAL A 219 -1.14 -17.37 14.55
CA VAL A 219 -2.57 -17.70 14.68
C VAL A 219 -3.26 -17.63 13.32
N PHE A 220 -3.04 -16.54 12.57
CA PHE A 220 -3.59 -16.42 11.23
C PHE A 220 -3.04 -17.50 10.29
N GLU A 221 -1.73 -17.73 10.31
CA GLU A 221 -1.08 -18.77 9.52
C GLU A 221 -1.72 -20.14 9.78
N ASN A 222 -1.86 -20.52 11.05
CA ASN A 222 -2.44 -21.80 11.46
C ASN A 222 -3.93 -21.90 11.08
N HIS A 223 -4.71 -20.84 11.28
CA HIS A 223 -6.12 -20.80 10.92
C HIS A 223 -6.32 -21.04 9.41
N PHE A 224 -5.62 -20.28 8.57
CA PHE A 224 -5.74 -20.42 7.12
C PHE A 224 -5.11 -21.72 6.60
N ARG A 225 -4.04 -22.22 7.22
CA ARG A 225 -3.50 -23.55 6.92
C ARG A 225 -4.52 -24.64 7.22
N ALA A 226 -5.27 -24.55 8.32
CA ALA A 226 -6.33 -25.50 8.61
C ALA A 226 -7.50 -25.37 7.63
N LEU A 227 -7.92 -24.14 7.32
CA LEU A 227 -9.03 -23.86 6.41
C LEU A 227 -8.77 -24.37 4.97
N PHE A 228 -7.59 -24.07 4.42
CA PHE A 228 -7.24 -24.39 3.04
C PHE A 228 -6.44 -25.70 2.89
N GLY A 229 -5.81 -26.18 3.95
CA GLY A 229 -5.03 -27.41 3.95
C GLY A 229 -5.84 -28.67 4.26
N GLN A 230 -7.09 -28.53 4.71
CA GLN A 230 -7.98 -29.68 4.88
C GLN A 230 -8.31 -30.29 3.51
N LYS A 231 -7.94 -31.55 3.32
CA LYS A 231 -8.39 -32.35 2.19
C LYS A 231 -9.88 -32.66 2.39
N SER A 232 -10.75 -31.80 1.87
CA SER A 232 -12.16 -32.15 1.75
C SER A 232 -12.28 -33.25 0.69
N PRO A 233 -13.01 -34.36 0.94
CA PRO A 233 -13.40 -35.24 -0.15
C PRO A 233 -14.14 -34.40 -1.19
N PHE A 234 -13.76 -34.56 -2.45
CA PHE A 234 -14.31 -33.79 -3.57
C PHE A 234 -15.83 -33.96 -3.57
N ARG A 235 -16.58 -32.91 -3.21
CA ARG A 235 -18.03 -33.00 -2.92
C ARG A 235 -18.89 -33.24 -4.15
N PHE A 236 -18.34 -33.09 -5.35
CA PHE A 236 -19.09 -33.19 -6.60
C PHE A 236 -18.38 -34.11 -7.58
N LYS A 237 -18.83 -35.36 -7.71
CA LYS A 237 -18.56 -36.13 -8.92
C LYS A 237 -19.50 -35.62 -10.00
N VAL A 238 -19.06 -34.62 -10.76
CA VAL A 238 -19.78 -34.20 -11.96
C VAL A 238 -19.55 -35.27 -13.01
N ASP A 239 -20.61 -36.01 -13.36
CA ASP A 239 -20.59 -36.88 -14.53
C ASP A 239 -20.64 -36.00 -15.79
N LEU A 240 -19.45 -35.64 -16.27
CA LEU A 240 -19.28 -34.82 -17.48
C LEU A 240 -19.94 -35.49 -18.69
N GLN A 241 -19.96 -36.82 -18.77
CA GLN A 241 -20.60 -37.53 -19.89
C GLN A 241 -22.12 -37.41 -19.84
N LYS A 242 -22.72 -37.40 -18.65
CA LYS A 242 -24.16 -37.12 -18.49
C LYS A 242 -24.50 -35.66 -18.76
N LEU A 243 -23.64 -34.71 -18.36
CA LEU A 243 -23.83 -33.28 -18.61
C LEU A 243 -23.75 -32.92 -20.11
N LEU A 244 -22.91 -33.64 -20.87
CA LEU A 244 -22.65 -33.41 -22.28
C LEU A 244 -23.57 -34.22 -23.22
N ARG A 245 -24.34 -35.19 -22.69
CA ARG A 245 -25.29 -35.99 -23.50
C ARG A 245 -26.46 -35.12 -23.98
N GLY A 246 -26.69 -35.08 -25.28
CA GLY A 246 -27.85 -34.41 -25.89
C GLY A 246 -27.67 -32.91 -26.18
N LYS A 247 -26.51 -32.32 -25.89
CA LYS A 247 -26.17 -30.99 -26.41
C LYS A 247 -25.58 -31.15 -27.81
N ASN A 248 -26.11 -30.39 -28.77
CA ASN A 248 -25.48 -30.24 -30.09
C ASN A 248 -23.99 -29.92 -29.89
N ARG A 249 -23.11 -30.49 -30.72
CA ARG A 249 -21.68 -30.17 -30.73
C ARG A 249 -21.54 -28.67 -31.01
N VAL A 250 -21.52 -27.87 -29.95
CA VAL A 250 -21.18 -26.46 -30.03
C VAL A 250 -19.73 -26.42 -30.51
N ASP A 251 -19.46 -25.62 -31.53
CA ASP A 251 -18.09 -25.40 -31.95
C ASP A 251 -17.32 -24.75 -30.79
N LEU A 252 -16.43 -25.53 -30.18
CA LEU A 252 -15.58 -25.10 -29.07
C LEU A 252 -14.26 -24.50 -29.57
N SER A 253 -13.99 -24.52 -30.88
CA SER A 253 -12.78 -23.93 -31.46
C SER A 253 -12.54 -22.48 -31.04
N PRO A 254 -13.56 -21.61 -30.84
CA PRO A 254 -13.34 -20.25 -30.35
C PRO A 254 -12.90 -20.18 -28.88
N PHE A 255 -13.16 -21.22 -28.08
CA PHE A 255 -12.78 -21.33 -26.66
C PHE A 255 -11.48 -22.10 -26.44
N GLU A 256 -11.06 -22.90 -27.43
CA GLU A 256 -9.81 -23.68 -27.39
C GLU A 256 -8.62 -22.95 -28.02
N ARG A 257 -8.87 -21.84 -28.74
CA ARG A 257 -7.78 -21.02 -29.30
C ARG A 257 -6.99 -20.32 -28.18
N SER A 258 -5.69 -20.16 -28.41
CA SER A 258 -4.84 -19.34 -27.56
C SER A 258 -5.30 -17.88 -27.57
N PHE A 259 -5.24 -17.24 -26.41
CA PHE A 259 -5.49 -15.80 -26.30
C PHE A 259 -4.46 -15.01 -27.11
N THR A 260 -4.89 -13.94 -27.76
CA THR A 260 -3.95 -13.01 -28.42
C THR A 260 -3.37 -12.02 -27.41
N ILE A 261 -2.24 -11.38 -27.75
CA ILE A 261 -1.64 -10.34 -26.91
C ILE A 261 -2.63 -9.18 -26.73
N GLU A 262 -3.43 -8.87 -27.74
CA GLU A 262 -4.44 -7.80 -27.73
C GLU A 262 -5.59 -8.10 -26.78
N GLU A 263 -6.04 -9.36 -26.71
CA GLU A 263 -7.07 -9.79 -25.75
C GLU A 263 -6.56 -9.67 -24.32
N VAL A 264 -5.33 -10.13 -24.07
CA VAL A 264 -4.69 -10.00 -22.76
C VAL A 264 -4.49 -8.52 -22.41
N LYS A 265 -4.06 -7.69 -23.36
CA LYS A 265 -3.92 -6.23 -23.18
C LYS A 265 -5.26 -5.63 -22.77
N LYS A 266 -6.34 -5.95 -23.48
CA LYS A 266 -7.68 -5.44 -23.17
C LYS A 266 -8.09 -5.81 -21.74
N ALA A 267 -7.95 -7.08 -21.36
CA ALA A 267 -8.27 -7.54 -20.01
C ALA A 267 -7.44 -6.82 -18.93
N VAL A 268 -6.13 -6.66 -19.15
CA VAL A 268 -5.23 -5.94 -18.23
C VAL A 268 -5.64 -4.46 -18.09
N PHE A 269 -6.07 -3.83 -19.18
CA PHE A 269 -6.45 -2.41 -19.19
C PHE A 269 -7.85 -2.16 -18.60
N GLU A 270 -8.74 -3.14 -18.62
CA GLU A 270 -10.05 -3.09 -17.94
C GLU A 270 -9.93 -3.15 -16.41
N LEU A 271 -8.87 -3.76 -15.88
CA LEU A 271 -8.63 -3.83 -14.43
C LEU A 271 -8.34 -2.45 -13.82
N GLY A 272 -8.82 -2.18 -12.60
CA GLY A 272 -8.55 -0.90 -11.93
C GLY A 272 -7.06 -0.68 -11.63
N SER A 273 -6.50 0.46 -12.05
CA SER A 273 -5.06 0.79 -11.88
C SER A 273 -4.67 1.01 -10.41
N ASP A 274 -5.59 1.49 -9.58
CA ASP A 274 -5.40 1.91 -8.18
C ASP A 274 -5.64 0.78 -7.15
N LYS A 275 -5.73 -0.47 -7.61
CA LYS A 275 -6.01 -1.63 -6.76
C LYS A 275 -4.79 -2.06 -5.95
N ALA A 276 -5.05 -2.86 -4.91
CA ALA A 276 -3.98 -3.36 -4.04
C ALA A 276 -3.00 -4.21 -4.89
N PRO A 277 -1.69 -4.01 -4.74
CA PRO A 277 -0.71 -4.85 -5.40
C PRO A 277 -0.75 -6.26 -4.82
N ASP A 278 -0.34 -7.21 -5.64
CA ASP A 278 -0.14 -8.59 -5.24
C ASP A 278 1.03 -8.74 -4.25
N PRO A 279 1.29 -9.95 -3.70
CA PRO A 279 2.42 -10.19 -2.81
C PRO A 279 3.79 -9.82 -3.41
N ASP A 280 3.88 -9.71 -4.73
CA ASP A 280 5.05 -9.25 -5.47
C ASP A 280 5.35 -7.75 -5.27
N GLY A 281 4.34 -6.96 -4.88
CA GLY A 281 4.41 -5.52 -4.64
C GLY A 281 4.19 -4.64 -5.88
N PHE A 282 3.79 -5.19 -7.02
CA PHE A 282 3.52 -4.45 -8.26
C PHE A 282 2.00 -4.21 -8.45
N PRO A 283 1.54 -2.96 -8.56
CA PRO A 283 0.13 -2.66 -8.83
C PRO A 283 -0.21 -2.84 -10.32
N MET A 284 -1.50 -2.99 -10.66
CA MET A 284 -1.94 -3.03 -12.07
C MET A 284 -1.46 -1.84 -12.90
N LEU A 285 -1.33 -0.66 -12.28
CA LEU A 285 -0.77 0.51 -12.95
C LEU A 285 0.64 0.27 -13.49
N PHE A 286 1.49 -0.51 -12.80
CA PHE A 286 2.82 -0.86 -13.31
C PHE A 286 2.73 -1.59 -14.66
N PHE A 287 1.88 -2.61 -14.74
CA PHE A 287 1.69 -3.41 -15.97
C PHE A 287 1.10 -2.59 -17.11
N LYS A 288 0.19 -1.64 -16.82
CA LYS A 288 -0.34 -0.74 -17.84
C LYS A 288 0.70 0.25 -18.35
N THR A 289 1.48 0.86 -17.45
CA THR A 289 2.50 1.84 -17.80
C THR A 289 3.67 1.23 -18.58
N HIS A 290 4.08 0.01 -18.20
CA HIS A 290 5.23 -0.67 -18.81
C HIS A 290 4.81 -1.84 -19.72
N TRP A 291 3.58 -1.78 -20.27
CA TRP A 291 3.01 -2.87 -21.06
C TRP A 291 3.94 -3.34 -22.17
N GLU A 292 4.52 -2.40 -22.93
CA GLU A 292 5.40 -2.74 -24.05
C GLU A 292 6.66 -3.51 -23.62
N ILE A 293 7.08 -3.38 -22.37
CA ILE A 293 8.24 -4.10 -21.80
C ILE A 293 7.83 -5.50 -21.32
N VAL A 294 6.66 -5.62 -20.66
CA VAL A 294 6.27 -6.86 -19.95
C VAL A 294 5.29 -7.75 -20.72
N LYS A 295 4.73 -7.27 -21.84
CA LYS A 295 3.63 -7.94 -22.58
C LYS A 295 3.92 -9.39 -22.96
N VAL A 296 5.17 -9.73 -23.30
CA VAL A 296 5.54 -11.07 -23.74
C VAL A 296 5.43 -12.07 -22.60
N GLU A 297 5.96 -11.73 -21.42
CA GLU A 297 5.86 -12.61 -20.25
C GLU A 297 4.45 -12.68 -19.70
N VAL A 298 3.69 -11.57 -19.74
CA VAL A 298 2.28 -11.57 -19.30
C VAL A 298 1.40 -12.43 -20.22
N TRP A 299 1.64 -12.38 -21.54
CA TRP A 299 0.90 -13.19 -22.50
C TRP A 299 1.25 -14.69 -22.43
N LYS A 300 2.49 -15.02 -22.07
CA LYS A 300 2.97 -16.40 -21.94
C LYS A 300 2.61 -17.05 -20.59
N MET A 301 2.06 -16.30 -19.64
CA MET A 301 1.66 -16.78 -18.31
C MET A 301 0.56 -17.83 -18.43
#